data_AF-A0A8S8YKB8-F1
#
_entry.id   AF-A0A8S8YKB8-F1
#
_cell.length_a   1.000
_cell.length_b   1.000
_cell.length_c   1.000
_cell.angle_alpha   90.00
_cell.angle_beta   90.00
_cell.angle_gamma   90.00
#
_symmetry.space_group_name_H-M   'P 1'
#
loop_
_entity.id
_entity.type
_entity.pdbx_description
1 polymer ?
#
loop_
_entity_poly.entity_id
_entity_poly.type
_entity_poly.pdbx_seq_one_letter_code
_entity_poly.pdbx_strand_id
1 'polypeptide(L)'
;MMAHHCFNRPDDGDVKYWVEECIRFCDDLFTQRLGIDPMQITYVENPWSGGGNAGPAVEVIVGGLELATLVFMNLEEREDGDVEIKGIRYGEMPLQIIDTGYGLERFCWAAAGTPTIYEAIYPESVEWLQNESDFQSRLAQLGDVDIDALLSELSRLAGILNIDVGTDVESLYNRLSERLKDRGIEVSVDQLKLVTEPLSSIYAIPDHMHALCNMLGDALVPSNAKAGYLARMLARRVCRMKDDLGLNISLAELGSHHMDVNLDMRGFSQTREGILTILDLEEQRFHEMLRKGEAAVNTALAKLPKDAKEAPDETLFRLAEERGLQPDMVASIAQRLGWENLTIPCRIRGGYGRAKRTTNQGCSQIQSEVEVGERRLARYDSQLLCRYGSNSI
;
A
#
# COMPACT_ATOMS: atom_id res chain seq x y z
N MET A 1 1.11 -13.56 1.29
CA MET A 1 1.34 -13.71 2.75
C MET A 1 1.43 -15.19 3.10
N MET A 2 2.57 -15.62 3.63
CA MET A 2 2.73 -16.98 4.17
C MET A 2 2.22 -17.03 5.61
N ALA A 3 1.75 -18.19 6.06
CA ALA A 3 1.14 -18.32 7.39
C ALA A 3 1.20 -19.75 7.92
N HIS A 4 1.17 -19.88 9.24
CA HIS A 4 0.77 -21.10 9.93
C HIS A 4 -0.35 -20.77 10.93
N HIS A 5 -1.54 -21.32 10.70
CA HIS A 5 -2.69 -21.09 11.58
C HIS A 5 -2.87 -22.23 12.58
N CYS A 6 -3.38 -21.89 13.76
CA CYS A 6 -3.78 -22.87 14.76
C CYS A 6 -5.19 -22.53 15.26
N PHE A 7 -6.06 -23.54 15.35
CA PHE A 7 -7.44 -23.38 15.82
C PHE A 7 -7.58 -24.21 17.10
N ASN A 8 -7.72 -23.54 18.24
CA ASN A 8 -7.82 -24.16 19.56
C ASN A 8 -9.24 -24.03 20.10
N ARG A 9 -9.72 -25.09 20.75
CA ARG A 9 -11.00 -25.11 21.49
C ARG A 9 -10.71 -25.49 22.94
N PRO A 10 -10.35 -24.52 23.79
CA PRO A 10 -10.00 -24.77 25.18
C PRO A 10 -11.12 -25.47 25.96
N ASP A 11 -12.38 -25.09 25.70
CA ASP A 11 -13.57 -25.67 26.36
C ASP A 11 -13.74 -27.17 26.05
N ASP A 12 -13.30 -27.60 24.86
CA ASP A 12 -13.32 -29.00 24.44
C ASP A 12 -12.04 -29.76 24.86
N GLY A 13 -11.07 -29.08 25.49
CA GLY A 13 -9.74 -29.61 25.78
C GLY A 13 -8.86 -29.81 24.55
N ASP A 14 -9.23 -29.26 23.39
CA ASP A 14 -8.48 -29.38 22.14
C ASP A 14 -7.59 -28.16 21.91
N VAL A 15 -6.42 -28.15 22.56
CA VAL A 15 -5.41 -27.10 22.42
C VAL A 15 -4.13 -27.73 21.87
N LYS A 16 -3.64 -27.22 20.73
CA LYS A 16 -2.40 -27.71 20.10
C LYS A 16 -1.18 -26.95 20.61
N TYR A 17 -1.23 -25.62 20.51
CA TYR A 17 -0.22 -24.70 21.02
C TYR A 17 -0.80 -23.29 21.09
N TRP A 18 -0.15 -22.38 21.83
CA TRP A 18 -0.57 -20.98 21.96
C TRP A 18 0.59 -20.00 21.75
N VAL A 19 0.57 -18.86 22.45
CA VAL A 19 1.49 -17.73 22.26
C VAL A 19 2.96 -18.14 22.32
N GLU A 20 3.39 -18.82 23.38
CA GLU A 20 4.81 -19.12 23.62
C GLU A 20 5.43 -19.97 22.50
N GLU A 21 4.73 -21.03 22.09
CA GLU A 21 5.20 -21.92 21.03
C GLU A 21 5.13 -21.26 19.65
N CYS A 22 4.13 -20.42 19.39
CA CYS A 22 4.06 -19.64 18.15
C CYS A 22 5.27 -18.70 18.02
N ILE A 23 5.60 -17.96 19.09
CA ILE A 23 6.77 -17.07 19.12
C ILE A 23 8.04 -17.89 18.94
N ARG A 24 8.15 -19.07 19.58
CA ARG A 24 9.30 -19.97 19.42
C ARG A 24 9.47 -20.45 17.98
N PHE A 25 8.40 -20.83 17.27
CA PHE A 25 8.51 -21.21 15.87
C PHE A 25 8.99 -20.06 14.98
N CYS A 26 8.51 -18.85 15.28
CA CYS A 26 8.94 -17.63 14.60
C CYS A 26 10.45 -17.36 14.85
N ASP A 27 10.88 -17.40 16.11
CA ASP A 27 12.28 -17.21 16.51
C ASP A 27 13.20 -18.29 15.91
N ASP A 28 12.78 -19.57 15.92
CA ASP A 28 13.52 -20.68 15.31
C ASP A 28 13.67 -20.49 13.79
N LEU A 29 12.64 -19.98 13.11
CA LEU A 29 12.72 -19.64 11.68
C LEU A 29 13.79 -18.56 11.44
N PHE A 30 13.71 -17.44 12.15
CA PHE A 30 14.64 -16.32 11.94
C PHE A 30 16.08 -16.67 12.34
N THR A 31 16.29 -17.28 13.50
CA THR A 31 17.62 -17.51 14.06
C THR A 31 18.27 -18.79 13.51
N GLN A 32 17.56 -19.92 13.53
CA GLN A 32 18.15 -21.23 13.19
C GLN A 32 18.12 -21.53 11.69
N ARG A 33 17.08 -21.05 10.98
CA ARG A 33 16.92 -21.34 9.54
C ARG A 33 17.47 -20.24 8.65
N LEU A 34 17.26 -18.98 9.03
CA LEU A 34 17.71 -17.83 8.25
C LEU A 34 19.02 -17.22 8.76
N GLY A 35 19.48 -17.62 9.95
CA GLY A 35 20.77 -17.18 10.48
C GLY A 35 20.82 -15.73 10.95
N ILE A 36 19.66 -15.13 11.25
CA ILE A 36 19.58 -13.76 11.76
C ILE A 36 20.05 -13.75 13.21
N ASP A 37 20.88 -12.76 13.56
CA ASP A 37 21.32 -12.55 14.93
C ASP A 37 20.09 -12.25 15.82
N PRO A 38 19.84 -13.02 16.89
CA PRO A 38 18.73 -12.77 17.80
C PRO A 38 18.70 -11.33 18.34
N MET A 39 19.86 -10.67 18.48
CA MET A 39 19.92 -9.28 18.97
C MET A 39 19.41 -8.25 17.96
N GLN A 40 19.17 -8.64 16.71
CA GLN A 40 18.60 -7.79 15.66
C GLN A 40 17.08 -7.93 15.52
N ILE A 41 16.47 -8.89 16.23
CA ILE A 41 15.04 -9.17 16.19
C ILE A 41 14.36 -8.39 17.30
N THR A 42 13.36 -7.59 16.95
CA THR A 42 12.52 -6.85 17.90
C THR A 42 11.08 -7.32 17.78
N TYR A 43 10.48 -7.68 18.91
CA TYR A 43 9.05 -7.99 19.01
C TYR A 43 8.33 -6.77 19.58
N VAL A 44 7.46 -6.15 18.78
CA VAL A 44 6.67 -4.98 19.18
C VAL A 44 5.24 -5.40 19.43
N GLU A 45 4.74 -5.16 20.64
CA GLU A 45 3.34 -5.43 20.98
C GLU A 45 2.42 -4.42 20.31
N ASN A 46 1.45 -4.92 19.53
CA ASN A 46 0.44 -4.08 18.89
C ASN A 46 -0.91 -4.83 18.85
N PRO A 47 -1.98 -4.32 19.49
CA PRO A 47 -3.29 -4.94 19.39
C PRO A 47 -3.80 -4.96 17.94
N TRP A 48 -4.22 -6.13 17.48
CA TRP A 48 -4.77 -6.29 16.14
C TRP A 48 -6.30 -6.40 16.18
N SER A 49 -6.96 -5.81 15.18
CA SER A 49 -8.41 -5.82 15.03
C SER A 49 -8.78 -5.78 13.54
N GLY A 50 -9.64 -6.68 13.08
CA GLY A 50 -10.09 -6.72 11.69
C GLY A 50 -11.05 -7.87 11.40
N GLY A 51 -11.97 -7.67 10.45
CA GLY A 51 -12.87 -8.73 9.98
C GLY A 51 -13.83 -9.30 11.04
N GLY A 52 -14.13 -8.54 12.09
CA GLY A 52 -14.99 -8.96 13.20
C GLY A 52 -14.25 -9.66 14.36
N ASN A 53 -12.94 -9.89 14.23
CA ASN A 53 -12.10 -10.50 15.26
C ASN A 53 -11.02 -9.53 15.75
N ALA A 54 -10.52 -9.76 16.95
CA ALA A 54 -9.40 -9.03 17.53
C ALA A 54 -8.58 -9.92 18.47
N GLY A 55 -7.41 -9.41 18.86
CA GLY A 55 -6.55 -10.06 19.82
C GLY A 55 -5.22 -9.31 20.01
N PRO A 56 -4.44 -9.66 21.04
CA PRO A 56 -3.06 -9.20 21.13
C PRO A 56 -2.28 -9.71 19.91
N ALA A 57 -1.37 -8.88 19.42
CA ALA A 57 -0.44 -9.30 18.39
C ALA A 57 0.97 -8.78 18.68
N VAL A 58 1.94 -9.45 18.07
CA VAL A 58 3.34 -9.03 18.06
C VAL A 58 3.82 -8.86 16.63
N GLU A 59 4.35 -7.69 16.33
CA GLU A 59 5.04 -7.37 15.08
C GLU A 59 6.52 -7.72 15.24
N VAL A 60 7.07 -8.48 14.30
CA VAL A 60 8.45 -8.95 14.32
C VAL A 60 9.26 -8.12 13.33
N ILE A 61 10.13 -7.28 13.88
CA ILE A 61 10.95 -6.32 13.13
C ILE A 61 12.39 -6.79 13.12
N VAL A 62 13.00 -6.83 11.93
CA VAL A 62 14.42 -7.15 11.73
C VAL A 62 15.04 -6.05 10.89
N GLY A 63 16.11 -5.43 11.40
CA GLY A 63 16.82 -4.36 10.66
C GLY A 63 15.96 -3.12 10.33
N GLY A 64 14.89 -2.88 11.12
CA GLY A 64 13.94 -1.79 10.88
C GLY A 64 12.81 -2.13 9.90
N LEU A 65 12.73 -3.37 9.40
CA LEU A 65 11.67 -3.86 8.53
C LEU A 65 10.79 -4.87 9.28
N GLU A 66 9.48 -4.63 9.32
CA GLU A 66 8.51 -5.60 9.84
C GLU A 66 8.38 -6.78 8.86
N LEU A 67 8.82 -7.97 9.26
CA LEU A 67 8.82 -9.18 8.43
C LEU A 67 7.61 -10.09 8.71
N ALA A 68 7.15 -10.11 9.95
CA ALA A 68 6.02 -10.94 10.37
C ALA A 68 5.13 -10.23 11.38
N THR A 69 3.86 -10.62 11.41
CA THR A 69 2.90 -10.27 12.46
C THR A 69 2.29 -11.57 13.00
N LEU A 70 2.29 -11.75 14.31
CA LEU A 70 1.68 -12.91 14.98
C LEU A 70 0.48 -12.42 15.79
N VAL A 71 -0.74 -12.75 15.35
CA VAL A 71 -1.98 -12.38 16.01
C VAL A 71 -2.54 -13.56 16.79
N PHE A 72 -2.94 -13.32 18.04
CA PHE A 72 -3.56 -14.32 18.90
C PHE A 72 -5.03 -13.94 19.10
N MET A 73 -5.87 -14.30 18.15
CA MET A 73 -7.28 -13.95 18.16
C MET A 73 -8.02 -14.71 19.26
N ASN A 74 -8.54 -13.95 20.22
CA ASN A 74 -9.36 -14.44 21.34
C ASN A 74 -10.57 -13.55 21.61
N LEU A 75 -10.81 -12.55 20.75
CA LEU A 75 -11.90 -11.58 20.88
C LEU A 75 -12.73 -11.51 19.60
N GLU A 76 -14.06 -11.52 19.73
CA GLU A 76 -15.02 -11.28 18.64
C GLU A 76 -15.86 -10.04 18.92
N GLU A 77 -16.28 -9.35 17.86
CA GLU A 77 -17.13 -8.17 17.96
C GLU A 77 -18.46 -8.50 18.64
N ARG A 78 -18.77 -7.78 19.73
CA ARG A 78 -20.00 -7.94 20.51
C ARG A 78 -20.44 -6.61 21.10
N GLU A 79 -21.73 -6.28 20.97
CA GLU A 79 -22.31 -5.03 21.51
C GLU A 79 -22.16 -4.94 23.05
N ASP A 80 -22.25 -6.09 23.73
CA ASP A 80 -22.08 -6.25 25.17
C ASP A 80 -20.63 -6.54 25.58
N GLY A 81 -19.68 -6.39 24.65
CA GLY A 81 -18.26 -6.64 24.90
C GLY A 81 -17.62 -5.73 25.94
N ASP A 82 -16.76 -6.30 26.77
CA ASP A 82 -16.06 -5.60 27.85
C ASP A 82 -14.76 -4.91 27.39
N VAL A 83 -14.26 -5.24 26.20
CA VAL A 83 -13.02 -4.70 25.65
C VAL A 83 -13.35 -3.78 24.48
N GLU A 84 -12.82 -2.55 24.49
CA GLU A 84 -12.97 -1.60 23.38
C GLU A 84 -11.65 -1.44 22.64
N ILE A 85 -11.65 -1.71 21.34
CA ILE A 85 -10.49 -1.54 20.46
C ILE A 85 -10.93 -0.69 19.26
N LYS A 86 -10.31 0.46 19.07
CA LYS A 86 -10.61 1.41 17.97
C LYS A 86 -12.12 1.77 17.86
N GLY A 87 -12.80 1.89 19.00
CA GLY A 87 -14.22 2.26 19.06
C GLY A 87 -15.21 1.12 18.83
N ILE A 88 -14.73 -0.10 18.62
CA ILE A 88 -15.55 -1.31 18.48
C ILE A 88 -15.43 -2.13 19.76
N ARG A 89 -16.56 -2.67 20.23
CA ARG A 89 -16.62 -3.49 21.45
C ARG A 89 -16.46 -4.98 21.11
N TYR A 90 -15.70 -5.67 21.94
CA TYR A 90 -15.33 -7.06 21.76
C TYR A 90 -15.55 -7.85 23.06
N GLY A 91 -15.98 -9.10 22.91
CA GLY A 91 -16.05 -10.08 23.98
C GLY A 91 -15.16 -11.29 23.68
N GLU A 92 -14.84 -12.08 24.71
CA GLU A 92 -14.07 -13.32 24.52
C GLU A 92 -14.81 -14.32 23.62
N MET A 93 -14.09 -14.92 22.68
CA MET A 93 -14.59 -16.01 21.84
C MET A 93 -14.14 -17.37 22.39
N PRO A 94 -15.01 -18.40 22.37
CA PRO A 94 -14.63 -19.77 22.78
C PRO A 94 -13.55 -20.41 21.89
N LEU A 95 -13.49 -20.01 20.62
CA LEU A 95 -12.49 -20.49 19.67
C LEU A 95 -11.27 -19.58 19.75
N GLN A 96 -10.10 -20.11 20.08
CA GLN A 96 -8.86 -19.35 20.14
C GLN A 96 -8.02 -19.62 18.89
N ILE A 97 -7.69 -18.60 18.12
CA ILE A 97 -7.02 -18.76 16.82
C ILE A 97 -5.68 -18.06 16.82
N ILE A 98 -4.65 -18.76 16.37
CA ILE A 98 -3.37 -18.17 16.02
C ILE A 98 -3.41 -17.83 14.53
N ASP A 99 -3.24 -16.56 14.22
CA ASP A 99 -3.19 -16.03 12.87
C ASP A 99 -1.88 -15.31 12.63
N THR A 100 -0.97 -15.97 11.93
CA THR A 100 0.35 -15.41 11.60
C THR A 100 0.37 -14.92 10.17
N GLY A 101 1.02 -13.80 9.93
CA GLY A 101 1.32 -13.30 8.59
C GLY A 101 2.81 -13.06 8.41
N TYR A 102 3.40 -13.70 7.40
CA TYR A 102 4.79 -13.49 6.98
C TYR A 102 4.79 -12.91 5.56
N GLY A 103 5.39 -11.74 5.39
CA GLY A 103 5.43 -11.06 4.09
C GLY A 103 6.50 -11.64 3.18
N LEU A 104 6.16 -12.61 2.33
CA LEU A 104 7.10 -13.27 1.41
C LEU A 104 7.95 -12.26 0.63
N GLU A 105 7.31 -11.22 0.12
CA GLU A 105 7.93 -10.18 -0.68
C GLU A 105 8.95 -9.37 0.15
N ARG A 106 8.64 -9.10 1.42
CA ARG A 106 9.56 -8.44 2.36
C ARG A 106 10.73 -9.34 2.76
N PHE A 107 10.50 -10.65 2.90
CA PHE A 107 11.58 -11.62 3.13
C PHE A 107 12.54 -11.66 1.94
N CYS A 108 12.01 -11.74 0.72
CA CYS A 108 12.82 -11.68 -0.51
C CYS A 108 13.60 -10.37 -0.60
N TRP A 109 12.97 -9.23 -0.27
CA TRP A 109 13.64 -7.93 -0.25
C TRP A 109 14.77 -7.86 0.78
N ALA A 110 14.52 -8.27 2.01
CA ALA A 110 15.54 -8.31 3.07
C ALA A 110 16.73 -9.20 2.69
N ALA A 111 16.47 -10.31 1.99
CA ALA A 111 17.52 -11.21 1.50
C ALA A 111 18.30 -10.64 0.31
N ALA A 112 17.62 -9.95 -0.62
CA ALA A 112 18.23 -9.36 -1.81
C ALA A 112 19.03 -8.08 -1.51
N GLY A 113 18.61 -7.30 -0.51
CA GLY A 113 19.26 -6.04 -0.14
C GLY A 113 19.15 -4.95 -1.22
N THR A 114 18.18 -5.05 -2.13
CA THR A 114 17.91 -4.02 -3.13
C THR A 114 17.41 -2.73 -2.47
N PRO A 115 17.53 -1.56 -3.15
CA PRO A 115 17.03 -0.30 -2.61
C PRO A 115 15.54 -0.37 -2.24
N THR A 116 14.71 -0.97 -3.11
CA THR A 116 13.28 -1.13 -2.84
C THR A 116 12.80 -2.58 -2.98
N ILE A 117 11.65 -2.88 -2.38
CA ILE A 117 10.94 -4.16 -2.55
C ILE A 117 10.59 -4.41 -4.02
N TYR A 118 10.31 -3.37 -4.80
CA TYR A 118 9.90 -3.49 -6.20
C TYR A 118 11.04 -4.02 -7.07
N GLU A 119 12.28 -3.63 -6.81
CA GLU A 119 13.46 -4.16 -7.50
C GLU A 119 13.79 -5.59 -7.08
N ALA A 120 13.41 -6.00 -5.86
CA ALA A 120 13.54 -7.39 -5.44
C ALA A 120 12.50 -8.32 -6.09
N ILE A 121 11.28 -7.81 -6.30
CA ILE A 121 10.15 -8.64 -6.75
C ILE A 121 9.88 -8.53 -8.25
N TYR A 122 10.12 -7.36 -8.85
CA TYR A 122 9.84 -7.06 -10.26
C TYR A 122 11.05 -6.48 -11.01
N PRO A 123 12.27 -7.03 -10.88
CA PRO A 123 13.49 -6.42 -11.42
C PRO A 123 13.39 -6.16 -12.94
N GLU A 124 12.95 -7.15 -13.71
CA GLU A 124 12.84 -7.06 -15.17
C GLU A 124 11.78 -6.04 -15.61
N SER A 125 10.64 -5.97 -14.90
CA SER A 125 9.58 -5.01 -15.23
C SER A 125 9.98 -3.57 -14.88
N VAL A 126 10.70 -3.38 -13.77
CA VAL A 126 11.24 -2.07 -13.39
C VAL A 126 12.26 -1.60 -14.43
N GLU A 127 13.22 -2.46 -14.81
CA GLU A 127 14.22 -2.14 -15.82
C GLU A 127 13.57 -1.83 -17.18
N TRP A 128 12.61 -2.64 -17.61
CA TRP A 128 11.88 -2.41 -18.86
C TRP A 128 11.16 -1.05 -18.88
N LEU A 129 10.44 -0.71 -17.81
CA LEU A 129 9.73 0.58 -17.71
C LEU A 129 10.69 1.78 -17.62
N GLN A 130 11.84 1.63 -16.96
CA GLN A 130 12.87 2.67 -16.95
C GLN A 130 13.44 2.94 -18.34
N ASN A 131 13.59 1.90 -19.17
CA ASN A 131 14.12 2.00 -20.53
C ASN A 131 13.11 2.58 -21.53
N GLU A 132 11.83 2.25 -21.38
CA GLU A 132 10.76 2.74 -22.27
C GLU A 132 10.27 4.15 -21.91
N SER A 133 10.52 4.61 -20.68
CA SER A 133 10.18 5.97 -20.24
C SER A 133 11.30 6.97 -20.50
N ASP A 134 11.01 8.25 -20.31
CA ASP A 134 12.00 9.33 -20.36
C ASP A 134 12.92 9.39 -19.11
N PHE A 135 12.89 8.38 -18.24
CA PHE A 135 13.52 8.40 -16.92
C PHE A 135 15.03 8.66 -16.99
N GLN A 136 15.75 7.99 -17.89
CA GLN A 136 17.19 8.23 -18.09
C GLN A 136 17.50 9.67 -18.51
N SER A 137 16.62 10.27 -19.33
CA SER A 137 16.76 11.67 -19.74
C SER A 137 16.49 12.63 -18.59
N ARG A 138 15.62 12.26 -17.63
CA ARG A 138 15.38 13.03 -16.39
C ARG A 138 16.55 12.94 -15.43
N LEU A 139 17.14 11.76 -15.30
CA LEU A 139 18.35 11.56 -14.50
C LEU A 139 19.51 12.40 -15.03
N ALA A 140 19.70 12.46 -16.34
CA ALA A 140 20.72 13.30 -16.97
C ALA A 140 20.55 14.81 -16.71
N GLN A 141 19.34 15.27 -16.35
CA GLN A 141 19.07 16.68 -16.01
C GLN A 141 19.51 17.04 -14.58
N LEU A 142 19.85 16.06 -13.75
CA LEU A 142 20.33 16.29 -12.38
C LEU A 142 21.76 16.83 -12.32
N GLY A 143 22.50 16.81 -13.43
CA GLY A 143 23.87 17.33 -13.50
C GLY A 143 24.86 16.44 -12.74
N ASP A 144 25.66 17.05 -11.86
CA ASP A 144 26.75 16.39 -11.10
C ASP A 144 26.26 15.61 -9.85
N VAL A 145 24.95 15.41 -9.70
CA VAL A 145 24.41 14.63 -8.56
C VAL A 145 24.72 13.15 -8.77
N ASP A 146 25.32 12.52 -7.75
CA ASP A 146 25.47 11.06 -7.70
C ASP A 146 24.10 10.40 -7.54
N ILE A 147 23.59 9.84 -8.64
CA ILE A 147 22.26 9.23 -8.74
C ILE A 147 22.17 7.99 -7.85
N ASP A 148 23.22 7.17 -7.79
CA ASP A 148 23.22 5.94 -7.01
C ASP A 148 23.18 6.26 -5.51
N ALA A 149 23.96 7.26 -5.10
CA ALA A 149 23.91 7.77 -3.72
C ALA A 149 22.54 8.36 -3.38
N LEU A 150 21.94 9.13 -4.30
CA LEU A 150 20.62 9.72 -4.13
C LEU A 150 19.54 8.63 -3.96
N LEU A 151 19.46 7.66 -4.89
CA LEU A 151 18.46 6.59 -4.86
C LEU A 151 18.62 5.70 -3.62
N SER A 152 19.86 5.43 -3.21
CA SER A 152 20.15 4.67 -1.98
C SER A 152 19.62 5.40 -0.74
N GLU A 153 19.90 6.69 -0.60
CA GLU A 153 19.43 7.47 0.54
C GLU A 153 17.91 7.69 0.51
N LEU A 154 17.33 7.92 -0.66
CA LEU A 154 15.87 8.00 -0.82
C LEU A 154 15.20 6.72 -0.34
N SER A 155 15.76 5.56 -0.68
CA SER A 155 15.22 4.26 -0.26
C SER A 155 15.26 4.09 1.26
N ARG A 156 16.35 4.50 1.91
CA ARG A 156 16.47 4.48 3.38
C ARG A 156 15.48 5.42 4.06
N LEU A 157 15.24 6.58 3.45
CA LEU A 157 14.36 7.61 4.01
C LEU A 157 12.88 7.33 3.72
N ALA A 158 12.56 6.61 2.65
CA ALA A 158 11.19 6.27 2.26
C ALA A 158 10.43 5.52 3.35
N GLY A 159 11.10 4.64 4.12
CA GLY A 159 10.48 3.93 5.25
C GLY A 159 10.07 4.85 6.41
N ILE A 160 10.58 6.08 6.46
CA ILE A 160 10.26 7.09 7.49
C ILE A 160 9.17 8.05 6.99
N LEU A 161 9.00 8.17 5.67
CA LEU A 161 8.00 9.04 5.06
C LEU A 161 6.62 8.37 5.11
N ASN A 162 5.96 8.48 6.26
CA ASN A 162 4.59 8.02 6.40
C ASN A 162 3.65 9.02 5.70
N ILE A 163 3.21 8.72 4.49
CA ILE A 163 2.25 9.55 3.75
C ILE A 163 0.84 9.13 4.17
N ASP A 164 0.41 9.59 5.34
CA ASP A 164 -0.96 9.44 5.80
C ASP A 164 -1.89 10.51 5.20
N VAL A 165 -3.18 10.24 5.23
CA VAL A 165 -4.23 11.18 4.80
C VAL A 165 -4.14 12.47 5.64
N GLY A 166 -3.80 13.59 5.00
CA GLY A 166 -3.60 14.88 5.67
C GLY A 166 -2.14 15.30 5.81
N THR A 167 -1.18 14.46 5.40
CA THR A 167 0.24 14.82 5.42
C THR A 167 0.54 15.90 4.39
N ASP A 168 1.21 16.97 4.82
CA ASP A 168 1.73 18.01 3.94
C ASP A 168 2.91 17.48 3.12
N VAL A 169 2.63 17.26 1.83
CA VAL A 169 3.59 16.72 0.86
C VAL A 169 4.77 17.67 0.66
N GLU A 170 4.56 18.98 0.68
CA GLU A 170 5.66 19.94 0.51
C GLU A 170 6.59 19.89 1.72
N SER A 171 6.04 19.82 2.93
CA SER A 171 6.84 19.64 4.15
C SER A 171 7.65 18.33 4.14
N LEU A 172 7.15 17.26 3.54
CA LEU A 172 7.90 16.02 3.39
C LEU A 172 9.08 16.18 2.43
N TYR A 173 8.87 16.79 1.26
CA TYR A 173 9.95 17.03 0.30
C TYR A 173 11.02 17.98 0.86
N ASN A 174 10.63 18.99 1.63
CA ASN A 174 11.58 19.88 2.31
C ASN A 174 12.43 19.12 3.32
N ARG A 175 11.80 18.30 4.18
CA ARG A 175 12.52 17.44 5.14
C ARG A 175 13.44 16.43 4.46
N LEU A 176 13.03 15.89 3.32
CA LEU A 176 13.83 14.95 2.55
C LEU A 176 15.07 15.64 1.96
N SER A 177 14.91 16.83 1.37
CA SER A 177 16.00 17.67 0.86
C SER A 177 16.98 18.06 1.98
N GLU A 178 16.49 18.46 3.16
CA GLU A 178 17.34 18.76 4.33
C GLU A 178 18.18 17.54 4.76
N ARG A 179 17.56 16.35 4.86
CA ARG A 179 18.27 15.12 5.24
C ARG A 179 19.28 14.66 4.21
N LEU A 180 18.99 14.84 2.92
CA LEU A 180 19.93 14.54 1.84
C LEU A 180 21.14 15.50 1.92
N LYS A 181 20.88 16.78 2.22
CA LYS A 181 21.93 17.78 2.42
C LYS A 181 22.85 17.44 3.59
N ASP A 182 22.31 16.99 4.72
CA ASP A 182 23.11 16.53 5.88
C ASP A 182 24.02 15.34 5.54
N ARG A 183 23.68 14.59 4.48
CA ARG A 183 24.44 13.45 3.97
C ARG A 183 25.35 13.80 2.80
N GLY A 184 25.47 15.08 2.46
CA GLY A 184 26.34 15.57 1.39
C GLY A 184 25.72 15.56 -0.01
N ILE A 185 24.41 15.32 -0.13
CA ILE A 185 23.68 15.32 -1.41
C ILE A 185 22.84 16.59 -1.50
N GLU A 186 23.28 17.57 -2.29
CA GLU A 186 22.56 18.83 -2.46
C GLU A 186 21.58 18.75 -3.65
N VAL A 187 20.29 18.60 -3.34
CA VAL A 187 19.21 18.53 -4.34
C VAL A 187 18.05 19.43 -3.94
N SER A 188 17.54 20.18 -4.91
CA SER A 188 16.31 20.97 -4.75
C SER A 188 15.06 20.09 -4.73
N VAL A 189 13.95 20.62 -4.21
CA VAL A 189 12.65 19.93 -4.20
C VAL A 189 12.18 19.60 -5.62
N ASP A 190 12.40 20.49 -6.58
CA ASP A 190 11.98 20.26 -7.97
C ASP A 190 12.81 19.16 -8.64
N GLN A 191 14.12 19.14 -8.40
CA GLN A 191 14.99 18.03 -8.85
C GLN A 191 14.59 16.71 -8.21
N LEU A 192 14.21 16.74 -6.93
CA LEU A 192 13.78 15.55 -6.22
C LEU A 192 12.48 15.00 -6.81
N LYS A 193 11.47 15.86 -7.03
CA LYS A 193 10.21 15.48 -7.71
C LYS A 193 10.44 14.95 -9.11
N LEU A 194 11.38 15.54 -9.86
CA LEU A 194 11.74 15.09 -11.21
C LEU A 194 12.16 13.61 -11.26
N VAL A 195 12.71 13.09 -10.15
CA VAL A 195 13.11 11.68 -10.01
C VAL A 195 12.03 10.85 -9.33
N THR A 196 11.52 11.29 -8.19
CA THR A 196 10.65 10.45 -7.33
C THR A 196 9.28 10.22 -7.94
N GLU A 197 8.72 11.19 -8.68
CA GLU A 197 7.41 11.05 -9.32
C GLU A 197 7.40 9.96 -10.41
N PRO A 198 8.28 9.98 -11.42
CA PRO A 198 8.31 8.91 -12.41
C PRO A 198 8.70 7.57 -11.78
N LEU A 199 9.66 7.56 -10.85
CA LEU A 199 10.09 6.34 -10.16
C LEU A 199 8.94 5.70 -9.37
N SER A 200 8.09 6.50 -8.70
CA SER A 200 6.90 6.01 -8.02
C SER A 200 5.92 5.33 -8.98
N SER A 201 5.75 5.85 -10.21
CA SER A 201 4.90 5.23 -11.22
C SER A 201 5.52 3.95 -11.78
N ILE A 202 6.83 3.96 -12.04
CA ILE A 202 7.61 2.79 -12.49
C ILE A 202 7.50 1.63 -11.50
N TYR A 203 7.54 1.92 -10.20
CA TYR A 203 7.34 0.91 -9.15
C TYR A 203 5.87 0.49 -8.97
N ALA A 204 4.94 1.43 -9.08
CA ALA A 204 3.52 1.14 -8.84
C ALA A 204 2.85 0.35 -9.98
N ILE A 205 3.28 0.52 -11.23
CA ILE A 205 2.71 -0.21 -12.38
C ILE A 205 2.81 -1.73 -12.20
N PRO A 206 3.99 -2.35 -11.99
CA PRO A 206 4.09 -3.81 -11.86
C PRO A 206 3.37 -4.33 -10.60
N ASP A 207 3.36 -3.59 -9.50
CA ASP A 207 2.57 -3.92 -8.30
C ASP A 207 1.06 -3.97 -8.62
N HIS A 208 0.56 -2.94 -9.31
CA HIS A 208 -0.84 -2.88 -9.70
C HIS A 208 -1.20 -3.94 -10.75
N MET A 209 -0.28 -4.26 -11.66
CA MET A 209 -0.45 -5.36 -12.61
C MET A 209 -0.45 -6.71 -11.89
N HIS A 210 0.36 -6.90 -10.84
CA HIS A 210 0.31 -8.10 -10.02
C HIS A 210 -1.06 -8.28 -9.37
N ALA A 211 -1.58 -7.24 -8.72
CA ALA A 211 -2.92 -7.29 -8.14
C ALA A 211 -3.99 -7.52 -9.22
N LEU A 212 -3.93 -6.78 -10.33
CA LEU A 212 -4.93 -6.86 -11.39
C LEU A 212 -4.94 -8.24 -12.08
N CYS A 213 -3.78 -8.79 -12.44
CA CYS A 213 -3.69 -10.10 -13.07
C CYS A 213 -4.17 -11.23 -12.15
N ASN A 214 -3.86 -11.18 -10.85
CA ASN A 214 -4.42 -12.14 -9.87
C ASN A 214 -5.95 -12.02 -9.78
N MET A 215 -6.48 -10.79 -9.65
CA MET A 215 -7.92 -10.56 -9.61
C MET A 215 -8.63 -11.10 -10.86
N LEU A 216 -8.13 -10.77 -12.04
CA LEU A 216 -8.71 -11.23 -13.31
C LEU A 216 -8.54 -12.75 -13.48
N GLY A 217 -7.40 -13.31 -13.07
CA GLY A 217 -7.13 -14.75 -13.06
C GLY A 217 -8.14 -15.53 -12.22
N ASP A 218 -8.54 -14.99 -11.08
CA ASP A 218 -9.60 -15.51 -10.20
C ASP A 218 -11.02 -15.20 -10.71
N ALA A 219 -11.16 -14.87 -12.00
CA ALA A 219 -12.41 -14.58 -12.70
C ALA A 219 -13.18 -13.34 -12.19
N LEU A 220 -12.51 -12.42 -11.51
CA LEU A 220 -13.11 -11.14 -11.16
C LEU A 220 -13.24 -10.27 -12.41
N VAL A 221 -14.46 -9.80 -12.70
CA VAL A 221 -14.73 -8.99 -13.89
C VAL A 221 -14.84 -7.51 -13.51
N PRO A 222 -14.13 -6.60 -14.22
CA PRO A 222 -14.24 -5.16 -14.01
C PRO A 222 -15.68 -4.64 -14.13
N SER A 223 -16.13 -3.87 -13.14
CA SER A 223 -17.51 -3.36 -13.07
C SER A 223 -17.59 -2.01 -12.33
N ASN A 224 -18.78 -1.40 -12.24
CA ASN A 224 -18.97 -0.14 -11.52
C ASN A 224 -19.27 -0.33 -10.02
N ALA A 225 -19.37 -1.58 -9.54
CA ALA A 225 -19.81 -1.90 -8.19
C ALA A 225 -19.00 -3.03 -7.56
N LYS A 226 -19.04 -3.10 -6.21
CA LYS A 226 -18.44 -4.19 -5.40
C LYS A 226 -16.97 -4.43 -5.77
N ALA A 227 -16.55 -5.68 -5.82
CA ALA A 227 -15.16 -6.08 -6.10
C ALA A 227 -14.73 -5.74 -7.53
N GLY A 228 -15.65 -5.81 -8.51
CA GLY A 228 -15.37 -5.42 -9.90
C GLY A 228 -14.96 -3.95 -10.07
N TYR A 229 -15.44 -3.06 -9.18
CA TYR A 229 -14.98 -1.67 -9.15
C TYR A 229 -13.50 -1.55 -8.82
N LEU A 230 -12.96 -2.42 -7.96
CA LEU A 230 -11.55 -2.38 -7.57
C LEU A 230 -10.65 -2.73 -8.75
N ALA A 231 -10.97 -3.77 -9.53
CA ALA A 231 -10.20 -4.12 -10.73
C ALA A 231 -10.26 -3.01 -11.79
N ARG A 232 -11.45 -2.44 -12.03
CA ARG A 232 -11.59 -1.28 -12.91
C ARG A 232 -10.77 -0.09 -12.44
N MET A 233 -10.76 0.18 -11.14
CA MET A 233 -10.01 1.29 -10.55
C MET A 233 -8.50 1.09 -10.72
N LEU A 234 -7.99 -0.12 -10.47
CA LEU A 234 -6.57 -0.45 -10.70
C LEU A 234 -6.20 -0.35 -12.18
N ALA A 235 -6.98 -0.94 -13.09
CA ALA A 235 -6.74 -0.85 -14.54
C ALA A 235 -6.62 0.60 -15.01
N ARG A 236 -7.56 1.47 -14.61
CA ARG A 236 -7.53 2.90 -14.96
C ARG A 236 -6.38 3.65 -14.30
N ARG A 237 -5.95 3.23 -13.11
CA ARG A 237 -4.80 3.81 -12.41
C ARG A 237 -3.50 3.50 -13.17
N VAL A 238 -3.34 2.26 -13.65
CA VAL A 238 -2.22 1.87 -14.50
C VAL A 238 -2.24 2.62 -15.84
N CYS A 239 -3.39 2.71 -16.51
CA CYS A 239 -3.51 3.49 -17.76
C CYS A 239 -3.05 4.94 -17.58
N ARG A 240 -3.42 5.61 -16.49
CA ARG A 240 -2.92 6.94 -16.19
C ARG A 240 -1.41 6.97 -15.97
N MET A 241 -0.89 6.10 -15.11
CA MET A 241 0.54 6.08 -14.78
C MET A 241 1.40 5.88 -16.03
N LYS A 242 0.98 5.00 -16.96
CA LYS A 242 1.70 4.80 -18.21
C LYS A 242 1.60 6.02 -19.14
N ASP A 243 0.45 6.69 -19.20
CA ASP A 243 0.25 7.90 -20.03
C ASP A 243 1.09 9.07 -19.48
N ASP A 244 1.14 9.23 -18.14
CA ASP A 244 1.95 10.25 -17.45
C ASP A 244 3.46 10.01 -17.65
N LEU A 245 3.88 8.75 -17.76
CA LEU A 245 5.25 8.35 -18.12
C LEU A 245 5.54 8.43 -19.63
N GLY A 246 4.53 8.74 -20.46
CA GLY A 246 4.67 8.80 -21.92
C GLY A 246 4.88 7.43 -22.59
N LEU A 247 4.49 6.34 -21.94
CA LEU A 247 4.70 4.98 -22.45
C LEU A 247 3.71 4.65 -23.57
N ASN A 248 4.23 4.24 -24.72
CA ASN A 248 3.43 3.75 -25.85
C ASN A 248 3.23 2.22 -25.78
N ILE A 249 2.81 1.74 -24.60
CA ILE A 249 2.57 0.32 -24.30
C ILE A 249 1.11 0.17 -23.89
N SER A 250 0.40 -0.82 -24.44
CA SER A 250 -0.98 -1.12 -24.05
C SER A 250 -1.06 -1.78 -22.68
N LEU A 251 -2.23 -1.68 -22.05
CA LEU A 251 -2.51 -2.35 -20.78
C LEU A 251 -2.42 -3.88 -20.93
N ALA A 252 -2.81 -4.43 -22.09
CA ALA A 252 -2.66 -5.84 -22.38
C ALA A 252 -1.19 -6.26 -22.54
N GLU A 253 -0.33 -5.43 -23.15
CA GLU A 253 1.13 -5.72 -23.21
C GLU A 253 1.76 -5.71 -21.82
N LEU A 254 1.40 -4.76 -20.94
CA LEU A 254 1.82 -4.77 -19.54
C LEU A 254 1.37 -6.06 -18.82
N GLY A 255 0.11 -6.47 -19.05
CA GLY A 255 -0.44 -7.70 -18.47
C GLY A 255 0.24 -8.96 -19.00
N SER A 256 0.53 -9.00 -20.30
CA SER A 256 1.27 -10.06 -20.96
C SER A 256 2.65 -10.22 -20.33
N HIS A 257 3.43 -9.12 -20.30
CA HIS A 257 4.77 -9.11 -19.70
C HIS A 257 4.73 -9.56 -18.23
N HIS A 258 3.78 -9.05 -17.44
CA HIS A 258 3.66 -9.42 -16.04
C HIS A 258 3.33 -10.91 -15.84
N MET A 259 2.44 -11.47 -16.66
CA MET A 259 2.11 -12.90 -16.64
C MET A 259 3.27 -13.79 -17.09
N ASP A 260 4.14 -13.30 -17.96
CA ASP A 260 5.27 -14.08 -18.47
C ASP A 260 6.44 -14.11 -17.48
N VAL A 261 6.65 -13.02 -16.73
CA VAL A 261 7.83 -12.85 -15.86
C VAL A 261 7.52 -13.08 -14.38
N ASN A 262 6.38 -12.60 -13.89
CA ASN A 262 6.13 -12.43 -12.45
C ASN A 262 4.97 -13.26 -11.89
N LEU A 263 4.23 -14.00 -12.73
CA LEU A 263 3.02 -14.69 -12.29
C LEU A 263 2.89 -16.08 -12.92
N ASP A 264 2.90 -17.12 -12.09
CA ASP A 264 2.57 -18.47 -12.54
C ASP A 264 1.07 -18.57 -12.82
N MET A 265 0.72 -18.65 -14.10
CA MET A 265 -0.68 -18.71 -14.53
C MET A 265 -1.38 -20.05 -14.26
N ARG A 266 -0.67 -21.04 -13.71
CA ARG A 266 -1.26 -22.36 -13.38
C ARG A 266 -2.25 -22.25 -12.23
N GLY A 267 -3.45 -22.78 -12.44
CA GLY A 267 -4.48 -22.86 -11.42
C GLY A 267 -5.49 -21.71 -11.42
N PHE A 268 -5.29 -20.68 -12.25
CA PHE A 268 -6.30 -19.64 -12.44
C PHE A 268 -7.54 -20.15 -13.18
N SER A 269 -8.67 -19.52 -12.88
CA SER A 269 -9.97 -19.82 -13.51
C SER A 269 -10.13 -19.15 -14.88
N GLN A 270 -9.44 -18.03 -15.13
CA GLN A 270 -9.39 -17.37 -16.43
C GLN A 270 -8.14 -17.71 -17.22
N THR A 271 -8.29 -17.75 -18.55
CA THR A 271 -7.15 -17.95 -19.45
C THR A 271 -6.38 -16.66 -19.66
N ARG A 272 -5.12 -16.79 -20.06
CA ARG A 272 -4.25 -15.67 -20.44
C ARG A 272 -4.93 -14.77 -21.49
N GLU A 273 -5.50 -15.36 -22.53
CA GLU A 273 -6.19 -14.63 -23.60
C GLU A 273 -7.44 -13.89 -23.10
N GLY A 274 -8.16 -14.49 -22.15
CA GLY A 274 -9.32 -13.86 -21.50
C GLY A 274 -8.92 -12.62 -20.72
N ILE A 275 -7.83 -12.71 -19.95
CA ILE A 275 -7.27 -11.58 -19.21
C ILE A 275 -6.85 -10.46 -20.15
N LEU A 276 -6.09 -10.77 -21.21
CA LEU A 276 -5.65 -9.78 -22.19
C LEU A 276 -6.83 -9.08 -22.88
N THR A 277 -7.85 -9.84 -23.26
CA THR A 277 -9.08 -9.28 -23.85
C THR A 277 -9.78 -8.31 -22.90
N ILE A 278 -9.84 -8.64 -21.60
CA ILE A 278 -10.45 -7.77 -20.58
C ILE A 278 -9.63 -6.48 -20.43
N LEU A 279 -8.30 -6.57 -20.40
CA LEU A 279 -7.41 -5.41 -20.28
C LEU A 279 -7.56 -4.47 -21.48
N ASP A 280 -7.57 -5.00 -22.71
CA ASP A 280 -7.80 -4.23 -23.94
C ASP A 280 -9.13 -3.47 -23.90
N LEU A 281 -10.21 -4.17 -23.51
CA LEU A 281 -11.54 -3.56 -23.42
C LEU A 281 -11.62 -2.48 -22.35
N GLU A 282 -10.98 -2.66 -21.19
CA GLU A 282 -10.96 -1.63 -20.15
C GLU A 282 -10.10 -0.43 -20.53
N GLU A 283 -8.99 -0.61 -21.24
CA GLU A 283 -8.19 0.50 -21.78
C GLU A 283 -8.97 1.30 -22.84
N GLN A 284 -9.66 0.63 -23.77
CA GLN A 284 -10.52 1.30 -24.75
C GLN A 284 -11.62 2.13 -24.06
N ARG A 285 -12.30 1.53 -23.07
CA ARG A 285 -13.33 2.22 -22.26
C ARG A 285 -12.76 3.40 -21.49
N PHE A 286 -11.53 3.29 -20.99
CA PHE A 286 -10.84 4.38 -20.30
C PHE A 286 -10.62 5.57 -21.24
N HIS A 287 -10.08 5.36 -22.43
CA HIS A 287 -9.86 6.43 -23.41
C HIS A 287 -11.16 7.04 -23.95
N GLU A 288 -12.22 6.24 -24.13
CA GLU A 288 -13.55 6.78 -24.43
C GLU A 288 -14.09 7.65 -23.30
N MET A 289 -13.91 7.22 -22.05
CA MET A 289 -14.37 7.95 -20.89
C MET A 289 -13.59 9.25 -20.70
N LEU A 290 -12.27 9.27 -20.92
CA LEU A 290 -11.47 10.50 -20.93
C LEU A 290 -11.96 11.51 -21.96
N ARG A 291 -12.18 11.07 -23.22
CA ARG A 291 -12.71 11.93 -24.29
C ARG A 291 -14.06 12.55 -23.94
N LYS A 292 -14.96 11.79 -23.32
CA LYS A 292 -16.27 12.30 -22.84
C LYS A 292 -16.12 13.16 -21.58
N GLY A 293 -15.11 12.85 -20.76
CA GLY A 293 -14.83 13.49 -19.48
C GLY A 293 -14.30 14.90 -19.61
N GLU A 294 -13.54 15.21 -20.65
CA GLU A 294 -13.02 16.56 -20.93
C GLU A 294 -14.12 17.63 -20.93
N ALA A 295 -15.23 17.38 -21.64
CA ALA A 295 -16.37 18.29 -21.67
C ALA A 295 -17.04 18.44 -20.29
N ALA A 296 -17.10 17.34 -19.52
CA ALA A 296 -17.68 17.34 -18.18
C ALA A 296 -16.81 18.13 -17.19
N VAL A 297 -15.48 17.95 -17.23
CA VAL A 297 -14.53 18.71 -16.41
C VAL A 297 -14.57 20.19 -16.77
N ASN A 298 -14.54 20.53 -18.05
CA ASN A 298 -14.62 21.92 -18.49
C ASN A 298 -15.90 22.61 -17.98
N THR A 299 -17.03 21.91 -18.01
CA THR A 299 -18.32 22.43 -17.51
C THR A 299 -18.33 22.55 -15.99
N ALA A 300 -17.82 21.53 -15.28
CA ALA A 300 -17.81 21.51 -13.82
C ALA A 300 -16.87 22.56 -13.22
N LEU A 301 -15.74 22.84 -13.89
CA LEU A 301 -14.74 23.83 -13.48
C LEU A 301 -14.95 25.20 -14.14
N ALA A 302 -16.00 25.40 -14.96
CA ALA A 302 -16.22 26.65 -15.69
C ALA A 302 -16.30 27.90 -14.79
N LYS A 303 -16.70 27.71 -13.52
CA LYS A 303 -16.79 28.79 -12.52
C LYS A 303 -15.49 29.03 -11.76
N LEU A 304 -14.50 28.15 -11.89
CA LEU A 304 -13.19 28.32 -11.28
C LEU A 304 -12.25 29.13 -12.18
N PRO A 305 -11.50 30.08 -11.62
CA PRO A 305 -10.50 30.80 -12.38
C PRO A 305 -9.36 29.86 -12.77
N LYS A 306 -8.66 30.18 -13.86
CA LYS A 306 -7.63 29.31 -14.49
C LYS A 306 -6.38 29.12 -13.62
N ASP A 307 -6.13 30.06 -12.71
CA ASP A 307 -5.04 30.06 -11.73
C ASP A 307 -5.38 29.35 -10.42
N ALA A 308 -6.58 28.76 -10.30
CA ALA A 308 -6.99 28.05 -9.10
C ALA A 308 -6.04 26.87 -8.80
N LYS A 309 -5.61 26.78 -7.54
CA LYS A 309 -4.72 25.70 -7.07
C LYS A 309 -5.47 24.42 -6.71
N GLU A 310 -6.74 24.53 -6.34
CA GLU A 310 -7.56 23.41 -5.88
C GLU A 310 -8.98 23.51 -6.45
N ALA A 311 -9.59 22.34 -6.72
CA ALA A 311 -11.00 22.22 -7.05
C ALA A 311 -11.82 21.89 -5.80
N PRO A 312 -13.09 22.34 -5.69
CA PRO A 312 -13.94 21.99 -4.57
C PRO A 312 -14.12 20.47 -4.45
N ASP A 313 -13.89 19.93 -3.26
CA ASP A 313 -14.00 18.49 -2.97
C ASP A 313 -15.33 17.91 -3.48
N GLU A 314 -16.45 18.58 -3.21
CA GLU A 314 -17.79 18.14 -3.66
C GLU A 314 -17.89 17.99 -5.18
N THR A 315 -17.21 18.85 -5.94
CA THR A 315 -17.17 18.76 -7.41
C THR A 315 -16.34 17.56 -7.87
N LEU A 316 -15.20 17.31 -7.21
CA LEU A 316 -14.38 16.13 -7.47
C LEU A 316 -15.12 14.84 -7.13
N PHE A 317 -15.84 14.81 -6.00
CA PHE A 317 -16.69 13.68 -5.61
C PHE A 317 -17.80 13.43 -6.63
N ARG A 318 -18.53 14.46 -7.04
CA ARG A 318 -19.58 14.33 -8.04
C ARG A 318 -19.06 13.81 -9.38
N LEU A 319 -17.93 14.32 -9.87
CA LEU A 319 -17.33 13.85 -11.13
C LEU A 319 -16.90 12.39 -11.04
N ALA A 320 -16.38 11.96 -9.89
CA ALA A 320 -15.98 10.58 -9.68
C ALA A 320 -17.19 9.64 -9.54
N GLU A 321 -18.31 10.06 -8.94
CA GLU A 321 -19.53 9.25 -8.85
C GLU A 321 -20.31 9.20 -10.16
N GLU A 322 -20.62 10.35 -10.75
CA GLU A 322 -21.51 10.45 -11.92
C GLU A 322 -20.81 10.10 -13.23
N ARG A 323 -19.53 10.44 -13.35
CA ARG A 323 -18.77 10.32 -14.60
C ARG A 323 -17.62 9.32 -14.52
N GLY A 324 -17.34 8.78 -13.33
CA GLY A 324 -16.24 7.83 -13.12
C GLY A 324 -14.85 8.46 -13.25
N LEU A 325 -14.77 9.79 -13.16
CA LEU A 325 -13.53 10.57 -13.26
C LEU A 325 -12.93 10.73 -11.87
N GLN A 326 -11.96 9.88 -11.53
CA GLN A 326 -11.26 9.98 -10.25
C GLN A 326 -10.57 11.35 -10.10
N PRO A 327 -10.37 11.86 -8.87
CA PRO A 327 -9.78 13.17 -8.63
C PRO A 327 -8.52 13.45 -9.44
N ASP A 328 -7.53 12.54 -9.49
CA ASP A 328 -6.31 12.82 -10.28
C ASP A 328 -6.57 12.84 -11.80
N MET A 329 -7.64 12.18 -12.29
CA MET A 329 -8.07 12.31 -13.69
C MET A 329 -8.59 13.71 -13.96
N VAL A 330 -9.37 14.26 -13.01
CA VAL A 330 -9.89 15.63 -13.12
C VAL A 330 -8.73 16.62 -13.16
N ALA A 331 -7.69 16.44 -12.33
CA ALA A 331 -6.50 17.28 -12.37
C ALA A 331 -5.75 17.20 -13.70
N SER A 332 -5.44 16.00 -14.19
CA SER A 332 -4.76 15.82 -15.48
C SER A 332 -5.57 16.42 -16.65
N ILE A 333 -6.89 16.22 -16.68
CA ILE A 333 -7.78 16.84 -17.68
C ILE A 333 -7.80 18.37 -17.53
N ALA A 334 -7.90 18.88 -16.30
CA ALA A 334 -7.97 20.32 -16.06
C ALA A 334 -6.67 21.03 -16.48
N GLN A 335 -5.52 20.44 -16.21
CA GLN A 335 -4.22 20.94 -16.66
C GLN A 335 -4.17 21.07 -18.18
N ARG A 336 -4.61 20.04 -18.92
CA ARG A 336 -4.70 20.08 -20.40
C ARG A 336 -5.69 21.14 -20.92
N LEU A 337 -6.70 21.49 -20.12
CA LEU A 337 -7.68 22.54 -20.44
C LEU A 337 -7.24 23.95 -19.98
N GLY A 338 -6.02 24.10 -19.43
CA GLY A 338 -5.43 25.38 -19.05
C GLY A 338 -5.56 25.75 -17.56
N TRP A 339 -5.94 24.82 -16.68
CA TRP A 339 -5.81 24.97 -15.22
C TRP A 339 -4.48 24.34 -14.76
N GLU A 340 -3.36 24.97 -15.12
CA GLU A 340 -2.01 24.42 -14.95
C GLU A 340 -1.63 24.15 -13.48
N ASN A 341 -2.14 24.97 -12.55
CA ASN A 341 -1.81 24.88 -11.13
C ASN A 341 -2.75 23.98 -10.31
N LEU A 342 -3.72 23.32 -10.95
CA LEU A 342 -4.70 22.52 -10.23
C LEU A 342 -4.06 21.23 -9.70
N THR A 343 -4.05 21.06 -8.39
CA THR A 343 -3.55 19.87 -7.70
C THR A 343 -4.65 19.19 -6.89
N ILE A 344 -4.47 17.89 -6.61
CA ILE A 344 -5.41 17.13 -5.77
C ILE A 344 -4.83 17.04 -4.35
N PRO A 345 -5.55 17.56 -3.34
CA PRO A 345 -5.15 17.42 -1.95
C PRO A 345 -5.05 15.95 -1.53
N CYS A 346 -4.02 15.60 -0.73
CA CYS A 346 -3.84 14.25 -0.18
C CYS A 346 -5.05 13.70 0.56
N ARG A 347 -5.88 14.57 1.16
CA ARG A 347 -7.11 14.17 1.86
C ARG A 347 -8.10 13.42 0.96
N ILE A 348 -8.13 13.72 -0.33
CA ILE A 348 -9.11 13.15 -1.28
C ILE A 348 -8.64 11.77 -1.79
N ARG A 349 -7.32 11.59 -1.98
CA ARG A 349 -6.72 10.33 -2.48
C ARG A 349 -7.04 9.13 -1.58
N GLY A 350 -7.00 9.31 -0.26
CA GLY A 350 -7.36 8.26 0.71
C GLY A 350 -8.85 8.15 1.01
N GLY A 351 -9.59 9.27 0.91
CA GLY A 351 -11.01 9.36 1.26
C GLY A 351 -11.92 8.57 0.32
N TYR A 352 -11.64 8.54 -0.99
CA TYR A 352 -12.52 7.90 -1.97
C TYR A 352 -12.59 6.37 -1.83
N GLY A 353 -11.45 5.73 -1.57
CA GLY A 353 -11.37 4.29 -1.34
C GLY A 353 -12.02 3.85 -0.03
N ARG A 354 -11.91 4.68 1.02
CA ARG A 354 -12.58 4.43 2.31
C ARG A 354 -14.08 4.69 2.24
N ALA A 355 -14.52 5.80 1.63
CA ALA A 355 -15.93 6.17 1.51
C ALA A 355 -16.78 5.05 0.90
N LYS A 356 -16.30 4.39 -0.17
CA LYS A 356 -16.99 3.23 -0.77
C LYS A 356 -16.91 1.94 0.04
N ARG A 357 -15.90 1.76 0.90
CA ARG A 357 -15.88 0.65 1.88
C ARG A 357 -16.92 0.89 2.98
N THR A 358 -16.99 2.11 3.51
CA THR A 358 -17.94 2.49 4.56
C THR A 358 -19.40 2.57 4.10
N THR A 359 -19.70 2.76 2.81
CA THR A 359 -21.10 2.68 2.34
C THR A 359 -21.62 1.24 2.19
N ASN A 360 -20.74 0.23 2.23
CA ASN A 360 -21.10 -1.19 2.12
C ASN A 360 -20.99 -1.97 3.43
N GLN A 361 -20.51 -1.34 4.51
CA GLN A 361 -20.73 -1.80 5.88
C GLN A 361 -21.74 -0.85 6.52
N GLY A 362 -22.70 -1.39 7.27
CA GLY A 362 -23.68 -0.59 7.99
C GLY A 362 -23.02 0.51 8.80
N CYS A 363 -23.63 1.68 8.75
CA CYS A 363 -23.33 2.90 9.47
C CYS A 363 -22.69 2.70 10.87
N SER A 364 -21.50 3.27 11.10
CA SER A 364 -21.17 3.98 12.34
C SER A 364 -20.00 4.94 12.11
N GLN A 365 -19.99 6.03 12.88
CA GLN A 365 -19.55 7.36 12.50
C GLN A 365 -18.07 7.68 12.77
N ILE A 366 -17.66 8.79 12.17
CA ILE A 366 -16.34 9.41 12.09
C ILE A 366 -15.89 10.04 13.43
N GLN A 367 -14.59 9.86 13.73
CA GLN A 367 -13.62 10.63 14.55
C GLN A 367 -14.09 11.45 15.77
N SER A 368 -13.41 11.22 16.90
CA SER A 368 -12.84 12.32 17.70
C SER A 368 -11.59 11.87 18.46
N GLU A 369 -10.60 12.74 18.54
CA GLU A 369 -9.45 12.65 19.46
C GLU A 369 -9.97 12.60 20.90
N VAL A 370 -9.57 11.60 21.69
CA VAL A 370 -9.87 11.56 23.13
C VAL A 370 -8.64 11.05 23.90
N GLU A 371 -8.28 11.80 24.94
CA GLU A 371 -7.17 11.56 25.86
C GLU A 371 -7.19 10.14 26.45
N VAL A 372 -6.03 9.47 26.41
CA VAL A 372 -5.82 8.14 26.98
C VAL A 372 -5.77 8.24 28.50
N GLY A 373 -6.83 7.80 29.17
CA GLY A 373 -6.80 7.51 30.61
C GLY A 373 -6.10 6.17 30.88
N GLU A 374 -5.06 6.18 31.70
CA GLU A 374 -4.32 4.99 32.13
C GLU A 374 -5.24 3.95 32.80
N ARG A 375 -5.40 2.76 32.19
CA ARG A 375 -5.71 1.54 32.93
C ARG A 375 -4.86 0.37 32.43
N ARG A 376 -4.10 -0.19 33.38
CA ARG A 376 -3.18 -1.32 33.25
C ARG A 376 -3.84 -2.53 32.58
N LEU A 377 -3.33 -2.93 31.42
CA LEU A 377 -3.41 -4.31 30.93
C LEU A 377 -2.62 -5.21 31.91
N ALA A 378 -3.24 -6.33 32.28
CA ALA A 378 -2.68 -7.31 33.20
C ALA A 378 -1.39 -7.89 32.61
N ARG A 379 -0.30 -7.83 33.39
CA ARG A 379 0.99 -8.42 33.06
C ARG A 379 0.83 -9.94 32.98
N TYR A 380 1.09 -10.52 31.81
CA TYR A 380 1.40 -11.95 31.70
C TYR A 380 2.84 -12.18 32.16
N ASP A 381 3.08 -13.31 32.83
CA ASP A 381 4.28 -13.62 33.59
C ASP A 381 5.51 -13.73 32.67
N SER A 382 6.36 -12.71 32.67
CA SER A 382 7.55 -12.58 31.84
C SER A 382 8.71 -13.36 32.45
N GLN A 383 8.87 -14.64 32.12
CA GLN A 383 10.08 -15.40 32.49
C GLN A 383 10.99 -15.77 31.31
N LEU A 384 10.56 -15.53 30.06
CA LEU A 384 11.42 -15.71 28.86
C LEU A 384 11.86 -14.42 28.17
N LEU A 385 11.19 -13.28 28.42
CA LEU A 385 11.59 -11.96 27.88
C LEU A 385 12.78 -11.31 28.61
N CYS A 386 13.30 -11.91 29.69
CA CYS A 386 14.38 -11.34 30.50
C CYS A 386 15.78 -11.90 30.24
N ARG A 387 16.08 -12.50 29.07
CA ARG A 387 17.43 -13.04 28.81
C ARG A 387 18.41 -12.11 28.10
N TYR A 388 18.00 -10.97 27.55
CA TYR A 388 18.96 -10.03 26.94
C TYR A 388 18.49 -8.58 27.12
N GLY A 389 19.19 -7.82 27.96
CA GLY A 389 18.95 -6.38 28.11
C GLY A 389 19.18 -5.83 29.52
N SER A 390 20.34 -6.07 30.12
CA SER A 390 20.85 -5.24 31.22
C SER A 390 22.22 -4.69 30.81
N ASN A 391 22.26 -3.37 30.60
CA ASN A 391 23.36 -2.40 30.39
C ASN A 391 22.97 -1.53 29.17
N SER A 392 22.25 -0.41 29.28
CA SER A 392 22.54 0.86 29.99
C SER A 392 23.86 1.52 29.58
N ILE A 393 23.86 2.28 28.48
CA ILE A 393 23.98 3.76 28.38
C ILE A 393 23.91 4.15 26.90
#